data_AF-A0A2H0YRY8-F1
#
_entry.id   AF-A0A2H0YRY8-F1
#
_cell.length_a   1.000
_cell.length_b   1.000
_cell.length_c   1.000
_cell.angle_alpha   90.00
_cell.angle_beta   90.00
_cell.angle_gamma   90.00
#
_symmetry.space_group_name_H-M   'P 1'
#
loop_
_entity.id
_entity.type
_entity.pdbx_description
1 polymer ?
#
loop_
_entity_poly.entity_id
_entity_poly.type
_entity_poly.pdbx_seq_one_letter_code
_entity_poly.pdbx_strand_id
1 'polypeptide(L)' 'MEHTQKLSELAKHIRFNILDMTTRAKSGHPSSSLSAVELMTVLFFDGFLRYDPAHP' A
#
# COMPACT_ATOMS: atom_id res chain seq x y z
N MET A 1 4.95 -3.65 -19.58
CA MET A 1 5.11 -4.82 -18.69
C MET A 1 5.91 -4.47 -17.43
N GLU A 2 7.05 -3.78 -17.55
CA GLU A 2 7.88 -3.36 -16.39
C GLU A 2 7.14 -2.50 -15.35
N HIS A 3 6.27 -1.58 -15.80
CA HIS A 3 5.53 -0.69 -14.91
C HIS A 3 4.59 -1.43 -13.93
N THR A 4 3.78 -2.36 -14.44
CA THR A 4 2.88 -3.19 -13.63
C THR A 4 3.65 -4.08 -12.64
N GLN A 5 4.84 -4.55 -13.01
CA GLN A 5 5.70 -5.32 -12.11
C GLN A 5 6.17 -4.47 -10.91
N LYS A 6 6.58 -3.22 -11.14
CA LYS A 6 6.97 -2.28 -10.05
C LYS A 6 5.83 -2.07 -9.05
N LEU A 7 4.61 -1.82 -9.54
CA LEU A 7 3.43 -1.67 -8.67
C LEU A 7 3.10 -2.96 -7.90
N SER A 8 3.26 -4.13 -8.53
CA SER A 8 3.05 -5.43 -7.86
C SER A 8 4.04 -5.67 -6.72
N GLU A 9 5.33 -5.36 -6.92
CA GLU A 9 6.34 -5.45 -5.86
C GLU A 9 6.09 -4.43 -4.74
N LEU A 10 5.67 -3.21 -5.08
CA LEU A 10 5.27 -2.22 -4.08
C LEU A 10 4.07 -2.70 -3.26
N ALA A 11 3.04 -3.26 -3.90
CA ALA A 11 1.89 -3.84 -3.23
C ALA A 11 2.32 -4.98 -2.28
N LYS A 12 3.27 -5.83 -2.66
CA LYS A 12 3.81 -6.87 -1.77
C LYS A 12 4.47 -6.27 -0.53
N HIS A 13 5.30 -5.24 -0.69
CA HIS A 13 5.90 -4.53 0.44
C HIS A 13 4.85 -3.90 1.36
N ILE A 14 3.81 -3.27 0.80
CA ILE A 14 2.72 -2.69 1.59
C ILE A 14 1.99 -3.78 2.40
N ARG A 15 1.66 -4.93 1.80
CA ARG A 15 1.05 -6.06 2.53
C ARG A 15 1.92 -6.57 3.66
N PHE A 16 3.23 -6.72 3.43
CA PHE A 16 4.17 -7.10 4.48
C PHE A 16 4.16 -6.10 5.64
N ASN A 17 4.22 -4.81 5.34
CA ASN A 17 4.20 -3.76 6.37
C ASN A 17 2.89 -3.76 7.16
N ILE A 18 1.73 -3.97 6.52
CA ILE A 18 0.43 -4.10 7.21
C ILE A 18 0.48 -5.25 8.22
N LEU A 19 0.98 -6.42 7.81
CA LEU A 19 1.08 -7.58 8.70
C LEU A 19 2.07 -7.32 9.84
N ASP A 20 3.26 -6.78 9.57
CA ASP A 20 4.29 -6.50 10.58
C ASP A 20 3.79 -5.46 11.60
N MET A 21 3.23 -4.33 11.14
CA MET A 21 2.79 -3.25 12.03
C MET A 21 1.60 -3.66 12.90
N THR A 22 0.60 -4.38 12.35
CA THR A 22 -0.57 -4.82 13.11
C THR A 22 -0.22 -5.94 14.09
N THR A 23 0.68 -6.85 13.70
CA THR A 23 1.19 -7.91 14.59
C THR A 23 1.95 -7.31 15.76
N ARG A 24 2.86 -6.36 15.51
CA ARG A 24 3.62 -5.67 16.58
C ARG A 24 2.71 -4.89 17.52
N ALA A 25 1.68 -4.23 16.98
CA ALA A 25 0.70 -3.50 17.76
C ALA A 25 -0.24 -4.40 18.57
N LYS A 26 -0.30 -5.71 18.26
CA LYS A 26 -1.30 -6.67 18.79
C LYS A 26 -2.74 -6.17 18.61
N SER A 27 -2.98 -5.38 17.56
CA SER A 27 -4.22 -4.66 17.30
C SER A 27 -4.31 -4.24 15.83
N GLY A 28 -5.51 -3.91 15.37
CA GLY A 28 -5.79 -3.43 14.01
C GLY A 28 -6.69 -4.36 13.19
N HIS A 29 -6.87 -4.01 11.92
CA HIS A 29 -7.76 -4.71 10.98
C HIS A 29 -6.98 -5.14 9.72
N PRO A 30 -6.02 -6.09 9.84
CA PRO A 30 -5.15 -6.45 8.73
C PRO A 30 -5.93 -6.93 7.50
N SER A 31 -7.01 -7.71 7.66
CA SER A 31 -7.83 -8.18 6.53
C SER A 31 -8.45 -7.02 5.73
N SER A 32 -9.06 -6.05 6.41
CA SER A 32 -9.63 -4.87 5.77
C SER A 32 -8.56 -4.05 5.05
N SER A 33 -7.42 -3.79 5.68
CA SER A 33 -6.31 -3.07 5.05
C SER A 33 -5.76 -3.82 3.82
N LEU A 34 -5.59 -5.15 3.92
CA LEU A 34 -5.08 -5.98 2.81
C LEU A 34 -6.00 -5.96 1.59
N SER A 35 -7.32 -5.87 1.78
CA SER A 35 -8.29 -5.80 0.67
C SER A 35 -8.19 -4.54 -0.18
N ALA A 36 -7.58 -3.48 0.35
CA ALA A 36 -7.48 -2.18 -0.34
C ALA A 36 -6.11 -1.94 -1.01
N VAL A 37 -5.14 -2.85 -0.85
CA VAL A 37 -3.73 -2.56 -1.20
C VAL A 37 -3.55 -2.20 -2.67
N GLU A 38 -4.13 -2.95 -3.60
CA GLU A 38 -3.99 -2.69 -5.03
C GLU A 38 -4.56 -1.32 -5.42
N LEU A 39 -5.76 -1.01 -4.93
CA LEU A 39 -6.42 0.28 -5.17
C LEU A 39 -5.56 1.43 -4.66
N MET A 40 -5.07 1.34 -3.41
CA MET A 40 -4.26 2.38 -2.80
C MET A 40 -2.89 2.50 -3.46
N THR A 41 -2.29 1.39 -3.88
CA THR A 41 -1.00 1.38 -4.58
C THR A 41 -1.11 2.15 -5.90
N VAL A 42 -2.14 1.88 -6.70
CA VAL A 42 -2.35 2.59 -7.98
C VAL A 42 -2.73 4.05 -7.73
N LEU A 43 -3.65 4.32 -6.80
CA LEU A 43 -4.08 5.69 -6.48
C LEU A 43 -2.89 6.60 -6.14
N PHE A 44 -2.01 6.14 -5.25
CA PHE A 44 -0.89 6.95 -4.75
C PHE A 44 0.34 6.94 -5.67
N PHE A 45 0.62 5.84 -6.37
CA PHE A 45 1.92 5.64 -7.04
C PHE A 45 1.84 5.48 -8.57
N ASP A 46 0.65 5.50 -9.17
CA ASP A 46 0.46 5.44 -10.63
C ASP A 46 -0.01 6.78 -11.22
N GLY A 47 0.20 7.88 -10.50
CA GLY A 47 -0.06 9.24 -11.00
C GLY A 47 -1.53 9.69 -11.02
N PHE A 48 -2.44 8.92 -10.43
CA PHE A 48 -3.86 9.29 -10.32
C PHE A 48 -4.08 10.37 -9.25
N LEU A 49 -3.49 10.20 -8.06
CA LEU A 49 -3.57 11.18 -7.00
C LEU A 49 -2.48 12.24 -7.19
N ARG A 50 -2.89 13.50 -7.36
CA ARG A 50 -1.99 14.65 -7.33
C ARG A 50 -1.91 15.15 -5.89
N TYR A 51 -0.82 14.82 -5.20
CA TYR A 51 -0.59 15.24 -3.83
C TYR A 51 0.89 15.60 -3.62
N ASP A 52 1.16 16.43 -2.61
CA ASP A 52 2.50 16.73 -2.14
C ASP A 52 2.71 16.04 -0.78
N PRO A 53 3.55 14.99 -0.70
CA PRO A 53 3.83 14.32 0.57
C PRO A 53 4.41 15.25 1.66
N ALA A 54 5.05 16.36 1.28
CA ALA A 54 5.59 17.35 2.22
C ALA A 54 4.51 18.31 2.75
N HIS A 55 3.37 18.40 2.05
CA HIS A 55 2.20 19.21 2.43
C HIS A 55 0.92 18.36 2.30
N PRO A 56 0.77 17.32 3.15
CA PRO A 56 -0.28 16.31 3.03
C PRO A 56 -1.69 16.81 3.38
#